data_AF-A0A931VHZ2-F1
#
_entry.id   AF-A0A931VHZ2-F1
#
_cell.length_a   1.000
_cell.length_b   1.000
_cell.length_c   1.000
_cell.angle_alpha   90.00
_cell.angle_beta   90.00
_cell.angle_gamma   90.00
#
_symmetry.space_group_name_H-M   'P 1'
#
loop_
_entity.id
_entity.type
_entity.pdbx_description
1 polymer ?
#
loop_
_entity_poly.entity_id
_entity_poly.type
_entity_poly.pdbx_seq_one_letter_code
_entity_poly.pdbx_strand_id
1 'polypeptide(L)'
;QIQDQLFAFNQIAYAQGAPSSGQVAFFTDSTHLNGDNGLFWDNTNKKLTAENIQIGSSVEDINLLRDAAGILAQRSGIIAQGFKIYHTFTNSSNYTNMEERWTTKFSTRVFEIATNFAGTGEAADVNIYPSTGKLSVDPGTIRAVIEARTSNTLGAALVIKQFMTASTDRVIGSLYFVETGGTAVASIVARHPSATAGQAYLQFLTSQTERIRVDASGNVGIGTTTPQSLLQVASNYIQFPAISGAAPAAVDCDATAEAGRMVVRTDGAANLYICAGVGGWISK
;
A
#
# COMPACT_ATOMS: atom_id res chain seq x y z
N GLN A 1 43.90 -36.29 -58.42
CA GLN A 1 44.28 -36.72 -57.06
C GLN A 1 44.37 -35.48 -56.20
N ILE A 2 43.48 -35.39 -55.20
CA ILE A 2 43.52 -34.38 -54.13
C ILE A 2 44.44 -34.94 -53.03
N GLN A 3 45.05 -34.05 -52.24
CA GLN A 3 45.83 -34.28 -50.99
C GLN A 3 47.32 -34.55 -51.24
N ASP A 4 48.28 -33.84 -50.65
CA ASP A 4 48.34 -33.26 -49.30
C ASP A 4 48.95 -31.85 -49.29
N GLN A 5 48.16 -30.85 -48.87
CA GLN A 5 48.67 -29.63 -48.25
C GLN A 5 48.33 -29.74 -46.77
N LEU A 6 49.15 -30.51 -46.05
CA LEU A 6 49.10 -30.62 -44.60
C LEU A 6 49.48 -29.24 -44.04
N PHE A 7 48.48 -28.46 -43.62
CA PHE A 7 48.68 -27.19 -42.94
C PHE A 7 49.56 -27.42 -41.71
N ALA A 8 50.78 -26.89 -41.75
CA ALA A 8 51.68 -26.85 -40.61
C ALA A 8 51.13 -25.84 -39.59
N PHE A 9 50.52 -26.35 -38.51
CA PHE A 9 50.28 -25.58 -37.29
C PHE A 9 51.63 -25.33 -36.62
N ASN A 10 52.30 -24.24 -36.99
CA ASN A 10 53.52 -23.82 -36.34
C ASN A 10 53.15 -23.14 -35.01
N GLN A 11 53.43 -23.83 -33.90
CA GLN A 11 53.31 -23.40 -32.50
C GLN A 11 51.92 -22.97 -32.02
N ILE A 12 51.11 -23.95 -31.61
CA ILE A 12 50.29 -23.74 -30.40
C ILE A 12 51.25 -23.96 -29.24
N ALA A 13 51.85 -22.89 -28.73
CA ALA A 13 52.56 -22.94 -27.46
C ALA A 13 51.62 -23.52 -26.41
N TYR A 14 52.02 -24.64 -25.80
CA TYR A 14 51.30 -25.21 -24.67
C TYR A 14 51.13 -24.11 -23.63
N ALA A 15 49.89 -23.67 -23.41
CA ALA A 15 49.53 -22.83 -22.29
C ALA A 15 50.00 -23.51 -21.00
N GLN A 16 51.05 -22.98 -20.38
CA GLN A 16 51.57 -23.48 -19.12
C GLN A 16 50.72 -22.90 -18.00
N GLY A 17 49.86 -23.75 -17.44
CA GLY A 17 49.07 -23.49 -16.25
C GLY A 17 48.31 -24.78 -15.94
N ALA A 18 48.16 -25.12 -14.66
CA ALA A 18 47.34 -26.25 -14.23
C ALA A 18 45.99 -25.72 -13.71
N PRO A 19 45.11 -25.14 -14.56
CA PRO A 19 43.80 -24.73 -14.10
C PRO A 19 43.03 -25.98 -13.69
N SER A 20 42.35 -25.89 -12.55
CA SER A 20 41.41 -26.92 -12.12
C SER A 20 40.26 -27.03 -13.13
N SER A 21 39.65 -28.23 -13.24
CA SER A 21 38.57 -28.46 -14.20
C SER A 21 37.46 -27.43 -14.03
N GLY A 22 37.15 -26.69 -15.11
CA GLY A 22 36.12 -25.66 -15.11
C GLY A 22 36.63 -24.23 -14.92
N GLN A 23 37.90 -23.94 -14.64
CA GLN A 23 38.39 -22.55 -14.64
C GLN A 23 38.49 -21.98 -16.07
N VAL A 24 38.10 -20.72 -16.25
CA VAL A 24 38.29 -19.99 -17.52
C VAL A 24 39.68 -19.37 -17.54
N ALA A 25 40.38 -19.48 -18.66
CA ALA A 25 41.72 -18.91 -18.85
C ALA A 25 41.70 -17.78 -19.90
N PHE A 26 42.50 -16.75 -19.67
CA PHE A 26 42.67 -15.61 -20.57
C PHE A 26 44.14 -15.44 -20.95
N PHE A 27 44.40 -14.79 -22.09
CA PHE A 27 45.75 -14.38 -22.46
C PHE A 27 46.22 -13.26 -21.53
N THR A 28 47.36 -13.46 -20.87
CA THR A 28 48.00 -12.42 -20.05
C THR A 28 49.02 -11.61 -20.86
N ASP A 29 49.49 -12.15 -21.98
CA ASP A 29 50.27 -11.45 -23.00
C ASP A 29 50.15 -12.18 -24.36
N SER A 30 50.96 -11.82 -25.36
CA SER A 30 50.91 -12.40 -26.70
C SER A 30 51.27 -13.90 -26.76
N THR A 31 51.71 -14.50 -25.65
CA THR A 31 52.23 -15.87 -25.60
C THR A 31 51.77 -16.68 -24.38
N HIS A 32 51.23 -16.07 -23.33
CA HIS A 32 50.84 -16.74 -22.10
C HIS A 32 49.33 -16.75 -21.89
N LEU A 33 48.79 -17.91 -21.50
CA LEU A 33 47.44 -18.08 -20.96
C LEU A 33 47.54 -18.36 -19.47
N ASN A 34 46.70 -17.71 -18.66
CA ASN A 34 46.60 -17.99 -17.23
C ASN A 34 45.13 -18.18 -16.81
N GLY A 35 44.89 -19.07 -15.84
CA GLY A 35 43.55 -19.32 -15.29
C GLY A 35 43.11 -18.22 -14.35
N ASP A 36 41.83 -17.86 -14.39
CA ASP A 36 41.21 -16.98 -13.39
C ASP A 36 40.65 -17.84 -12.24
N ASN A 37 41.01 -17.51 -11.00
CA ASN A 37 40.60 -18.26 -9.82
C ASN A 37 39.16 -17.97 -9.38
N GLY A 38 38.54 -16.92 -9.90
CA GLY A 38 37.18 -16.49 -9.58
C GLY A 38 36.17 -16.71 -10.70
N LEU A 39 36.61 -17.07 -11.92
CA LEU A 39 35.75 -17.27 -13.09
C LEU A 39 35.81 -18.71 -13.63
N PHE A 40 34.67 -19.39 -13.60
CA PHE A 40 34.55 -20.81 -13.91
C PHE A 40 33.46 -21.09 -14.96
N TRP A 41 33.78 -21.90 -15.95
CA TRP A 41 32.84 -22.58 -16.83
C TRP A 41 32.37 -23.91 -16.23
N ASP A 42 31.10 -23.96 -15.85
CA ASP A 42 30.41 -25.21 -15.54
C ASP A 42 30.18 -26.00 -16.84
N ASN A 43 31.03 -26.99 -17.07
CA ASN A 43 30.99 -27.79 -18.28
C ASN A 43 29.78 -28.76 -18.34
N THR A 44 29.12 -29.02 -17.21
CA THR A 44 27.94 -29.87 -17.12
C THR A 44 26.69 -29.10 -17.53
N ASN A 45 26.50 -27.90 -16.98
CA ASN A 45 25.32 -27.07 -17.24
C ASN A 45 25.52 -26.02 -18.34
N LYS A 46 26.73 -25.92 -18.91
CA LYS A 46 27.14 -24.94 -19.93
C LYS A 46 26.91 -23.50 -19.47
N LYS A 47 27.35 -23.17 -18.25
CA LYS A 47 27.15 -21.86 -17.63
C LYS A 47 28.50 -21.27 -17.20
N LEU A 48 28.66 -19.97 -17.41
CA LEU A 48 29.72 -19.19 -16.79
C LEU A 48 29.28 -18.82 -15.37
N THR A 49 30.11 -19.12 -14.39
CA THR A 49 29.88 -18.86 -12.97
C THR A 49 31.06 -18.08 -12.43
N ALA A 50 30.84 -17.13 -11.53
CA ALA A 50 31.91 -16.44 -10.83
C ALA A 50 31.56 -16.33 -9.35
N GLU A 51 32.57 -16.44 -8.48
CA GLU A 51 32.35 -16.36 -7.03
C GLU A 51 31.95 -14.95 -6.58
N ASN A 52 32.27 -13.93 -7.39
CA ASN A 52 31.81 -12.55 -7.26
C ASN A 52 31.76 -11.93 -8.67
N ILE A 53 30.58 -11.47 -9.10
CA ILE A 53 30.43 -10.81 -10.41
C ILE A 53 30.54 -9.31 -10.19
N GLN A 54 31.66 -8.73 -10.63
CA GLN A 54 31.88 -7.28 -10.70
C GLN A 54 31.56 -6.81 -12.12
N ILE A 55 30.61 -5.90 -12.27
CA ILE A 55 30.26 -5.29 -13.56
C ILE A 55 30.38 -3.78 -13.39
N GLY A 56 31.39 -3.17 -14.00
CA GLY A 56 31.69 -1.74 -13.91
C GLY A 56 33.05 -1.38 -14.49
N SER A 57 33.32 -0.08 -14.63
CA SER A 57 34.68 0.40 -15.00
C SER A 57 35.61 0.37 -13.77
N SER A 58 36.76 1.05 -13.78
CA SER A 58 37.79 0.99 -12.71
C SER A 58 37.34 1.41 -11.29
N VAL A 59 36.05 1.67 -11.08
CA VAL A 59 35.38 1.90 -9.81
C VAL A 59 34.19 0.94 -9.76
N GLU A 60 34.04 0.17 -8.69
CA GLU A 60 33.03 -0.89 -8.54
C GLU A 60 31.59 -0.34 -8.67
N ASP A 61 30.96 -0.50 -9.83
CA ASP A 61 29.58 -0.01 -10.06
C ASP A 61 28.54 -0.96 -9.42
N ILE A 62 28.72 -2.29 -9.51
CA ILE A 62 27.85 -3.30 -8.86
C ILE A 62 28.69 -4.51 -8.40
N ASN A 63 28.67 -4.81 -7.10
CA ASN A 63 29.12 -6.11 -6.57
C ASN A 63 27.89 -6.93 -6.13
N LEU A 64 27.70 -8.09 -6.77
CA LEU A 64 26.74 -9.10 -6.38
C LEU A 64 27.45 -10.21 -5.61
N LEU A 65 27.11 -10.34 -4.33
CA LEU A 65 27.74 -11.25 -3.36
C LEU A 65 26.71 -12.28 -2.90
N ARG A 66 27.17 -13.45 -2.43
CA ARG A 66 26.37 -14.26 -1.50
C ARG A 66 26.73 -13.84 -0.08
N ASP A 67 25.72 -13.54 0.75
CA ASP A 67 25.95 -13.27 2.17
C ASP A 67 26.21 -14.57 2.97
N ALA A 68 26.48 -14.43 4.26
CA ALA A 68 26.77 -15.57 5.14
C ALA A 68 25.59 -16.56 5.30
N ALA A 69 24.37 -16.17 4.90
CA ALA A 69 23.19 -17.03 4.85
C ALA A 69 22.94 -17.61 3.44
N GLY A 70 23.83 -17.35 2.48
CA GLY A 70 23.71 -17.81 1.09
C GLY A 70 22.72 -17.00 0.24
N ILE A 71 22.32 -15.81 0.70
CA ILE A 71 21.37 -14.93 0.01
C ILE A 71 22.14 -13.97 -0.92
N LEU A 72 21.61 -13.73 -2.12
CA LEU A 72 22.16 -12.73 -3.04
C LEU A 72 22.04 -11.33 -2.40
N ALA A 73 23.16 -10.64 -2.26
CA ALA A 73 23.24 -9.30 -1.69
C ALA A 73 23.97 -8.35 -2.66
N GLN A 74 23.41 -7.16 -2.84
CA GLN A 74 24.12 -6.02 -3.44
C GLN A 74 24.82 -5.26 -2.31
N ARG A 75 26.16 -5.12 -2.37
CA ARG A 75 26.94 -4.32 -1.41
C ARG A 75 28.10 -3.61 -2.08
N SER A 76 28.20 -2.30 -1.91
CA SER A 76 29.35 -1.47 -2.29
C SER A 76 29.44 -0.31 -1.29
N GLY A 77 30.47 -0.37 -0.44
CA GLY A 77 30.80 0.66 0.54
C GLY A 77 29.78 0.88 1.68
N ILE A 78 29.82 2.10 2.23
CA ILE A 78 29.00 2.57 3.38
C ILE A 78 27.80 3.44 2.98
N ILE A 79 27.60 3.66 1.68
CA ILE A 79 26.55 4.52 1.14
C ILE A 79 25.30 3.67 0.86
N ALA A 80 24.12 4.25 1.08
CA ALA A 80 22.86 3.59 0.77
C ALA A 80 22.78 3.24 -0.73
N GLN A 81 22.37 2.01 -1.01
CA GLN A 81 22.29 1.50 -2.37
C GLN A 81 20.85 1.45 -2.83
N GLY A 82 20.67 1.52 -4.14
CA GLY A 82 19.37 1.34 -4.79
C GLY A 82 19.49 0.47 -6.02
N PHE A 83 18.35 -0.02 -6.48
CA PHE A 83 18.18 -0.75 -7.73
C PHE A 83 17.17 0.00 -8.58
N LYS A 84 17.54 0.29 -9.84
CA LYS A 84 16.70 1.05 -10.77
C LYS A 84 16.36 0.19 -11.98
N ILE A 85 15.07 0.13 -12.32
CA ILE A 85 14.59 -0.41 -13.60
C ILE A 85 14.06 0.76 -14.41
N TYR A 86 14.73 1.07 -15.51
CA TYR A 86 14.30 2.12 -16.43
C TYR A 86 13.20 1.61 -17.35
N HIS A 87 12.11 2.37 -17.43
CA HIS A 87 11.14 2.25 -18.51
C HIS A 87 11.68 2.94 -19.77
N THR A 88 12.16 4.17 -19.61
CA THR A 88 12.85 4.93 -20.67
C THR A 88 14.11 5.59 -20.10
N PHE A 89 15.17 5.62 -20.90
CA PHE A 89 16.41 6.32 -20.56
C PHE A 89 17.04 6.91 -21.82
N THR A 90 17.06 8.24 -21.90
CA THR A 90 17.80 8.95 -22.95
C THR A 90 19.09 9.52 -22.38
N ASN A 91 19.02 10.11 -21.18
CA ASN A 91 20.17 10.60 -20.42
C ASN A 91 19.78 10.84 -18.95
N SER A 92 20.74 11.30 -18.14
CA SER A 92 20.55 11.57 -16.71
C SER A 92 19.50 12.64 -16.38
N SER A 93 19.12 13.48 -17.35
CA SER A 93 18.08 14.50 -17.21
C SER A 93 16.77 14.13 -17.89
N ASN A 94 16.68 12.97 -18.54
CA ASN A 94 15.49 12.52 -19.26
C ASN A 94 15.30 11.00 -19.18
N TYR A 95 14.41 10.59 -18.29
CA TYR A 95 14.13 9.18 -17.99
C TYR A 95 12.80 9.00 -17.26
N THR A 96 12.31 7.77 -17.24
CA THR A 96 11.29 7.27 -16.29
C THR A 96 11.77 5.92 -15.76
N ASN A 97 11.74 5.72 -14.44
CA ASN A 97 12.15 4.47 -13.80
C ASN A 97 11.33 4.13 -12.55
N MET A 98 11.44 2.86 -12.14
CA MET A 98 11.17 2.42 -10.78
C MET A 98 12.50 2.28 -10.04
N GLU A 99 12.50 2.64 -8.75
CA GLU A 99 13.65 2.54 -7.87
C GLU A 99 13.26 1.90 -6.53
N GLU A 100 14.04 0.91 -6.09
CA GLU A 100 14.01 0.38 -4.73
C GLU A 100 15.26 0.84 -3.98
N ARG A 101 15.12 1.46 -2.82
CA ARG A 101 16.26 2.04 -2.09
C ARG A 101 16.05 2.18 -0.59
N TRP A 102 17.15 2.23 0.16
CA TRP A 102 17.16 2.76 1.52
C TRP A 102 17.36 4.27 1.51
N THR A 103 16.54 4.99 2.25
CA THR A 103 16.65 6.45 2.38
C THR A 103 16.39 6.89 3.81
N THR A 104 16.76 8.12 4.14
CA THR A 104 16.36 8.77 5.38
C THR A 104 15.28 9.81 5.09
N LYS A 105 14.07 9.56 5.58
CA LYS A 105 12.97 10.52 5.53
C LYS A 105 12.44 10.73 6.94
N PHE A 106 12.13 11.98 7.28
CA PHE A 106 11.61 12.36 8.61
C PHE A 106 12.49 11.85 9.76
N SER A 107 13.82 11.93 9.61
CA SER A 107 14.80 11.43 10.59
C SER A 107 14.74 9.92 10.88
N THR A 108 14.06 9.15 10.03
CA THR A 108 13.95 7.68 10.12
C THR A 108 14.54 7.03 8.87
N ARG A 109 15.09 5.82 9.01
CA ARG A 109 15.53 5.00 7.87
C ARG A 109 14.31 4.28 7.30
N VAL A 110 14.06 4.45 6.01
CA VAL A 110 12.89 3.93 5.30
C VAL A 110 13.38 3.16 4.08
N PHE A 111 12.87 1.94 3.90
CA PHE A 111 12.94 1.26 2.61
C PHE A 111 11.81 1.79 1.73
N GLU A 112 12.16 2.28 0.55
CA GLU A 112 11.25 2.94 -0.38
C GLU A 112 11.21 2.21 -1.71
N ILE A 113 10.00 2.01 -2.23
CA ILE A 113 9.72 1.68 -3.63
C ILE A 113 9.13 2.94 -4.25
N ALA A 114 9.78 3.50 -5.26
CA ALA A 114 9.41 4.77 -5.88
C ALA A 114 9.38 4.67 -7.40
N THR A 115 8.59 5.55 -8.02
CA THR A 115 8.66 5.87 -9.44
C THR A 115 9.24 7.26 -9.59
N ASN A 116 10.25 7.41 -10.45
CA ASN A 116 10.88 8.71 -10.72
C ASN A 116 10.82 9.01 -12.21
N PHE A 117 10.75 10.30 -12.54
CA PHE A 117 10.88 10.79 -13.91
C PHE A 117 11.63 12.11 -13.94
N ALA A 118 12.25 12.42 -15.09
CA ALA A 118 12.90 13.69 -15.37
C ALA A 118 12.73 14.07 -16.85
N GLY A 119 12.85 15.37 -17.17
CA GLY A 119 12.81 15.86 -18.54
C GLY A 119 11.44 15.65 -19.19
N THR A 120 11.41 14.90 -20.29
CA THR A 120 10.18 14.53 -21.01
C THR A 120 9.56 13.22 -20.50
N GLY A 121 10.06 12.65 -19.40
CA GLY A 121 9.46 11.48 -18.75
C GLY A 121 8.08 11.81 -18.17
N GLU A 122 7.23 10.80 -18.04
CA GLU A 122 5.88 10.92 -17.48
C GLU A 122 5.82 10.36 -16.05
N ALA A 123 4.87 10.85 -15.26
CA ALA A 123 4.55 10.32 -13.94
C ALA A 123 4.02 8.88 -14.05
N ALA A 124 4.43 8.02 -13.11
CA ALA A 124 4.04 6.61 -13.10
C ALA A 124 3.53 6.19 -11.72
N ASP A 125 2.54 5.30 -11.70
CA ASP A 125 1.98 4.72 -10.48
C ASP A 125 2.76 3.48 -10.05
N VAL A 126 2.73 3.17 -8.75
CA VAL A 126 3.15 1.88 -8.21
C VAL A 126 1.91 1.01 -7.97
N ASN A 127 1.76 -0.08 -8.73
CA ASN A 127 0.68 -1.03 -8.55
C ASN A 127 1.21 -2.33 -7.90
N ILE A 128 0.58 -2.76 -6.80
CA ILE A 128 0.87 -4.04 -6.14
C ILE A 128 -0.35 -4.94 -6.32
N TYR A 129 -0.23 -5.91 -7.23
CA TYR A 129 -1.35 -6.74 -7.65
C TYR A 129 -1.09 -8.23 -7.39
N PRO A 130 -1.63 -8.80 -6.30
CA PRO A 130 -1.63 -10.25 -6.12
C PRO A 130 -2.64 -10.89 -7.08
N SER A 131 -2.18 -11.76 -7.98
CA SER A 131 -3.08 -12.51 -8.88
C SER A 131 -3.96 -13.53 -8.15
N THR A 132 -3.51 -13.96 -6.97
CA THR A 132 -4.26 -14.79 -6.01
C THR A 132 -3.88 -14.37 -4.58
N GLY A 133 -4.78 -14.57 -3.61
CA GLY A 133 -4.52 -14.28 -2.20
C GLY A 133 -4.74 -12.82 -1.79
N LYS A 134 -4.05 -12.38 -0.73
CA LYS A 134 -4.16 -11.03 -0.14
C LYS A 134 -2.78 -10.37 -0.07
N LEU A 135 -2.76 -9.03 -0.19
CA LEU A 135 -1.64 -8.23 0.29
C LEU A 135 -1.83 -7.99 1.79
N SER A 136 -0.89 -8.46 2.61
CA SER A 136 -0.94 -8.39 4.08
C SER A 136 0.21 -7.52 4.61
N VAL A 137 -0.04 -6.78 5.69
CA VAL A 137 0.99 -6.08 6.46
C VAL A 137 0.92 -6.59 7.88
N ASP A 138 1.91 -7.38 8.28
CA ASP A 138 1.92 -8.11 9.56
C ASP A 138 3.06 -7.56 10.45
N PRO A 139 2.76 -6.60 11.35
CA PRO A 139 3.76 -5.82 12.07
C PRO A 139 4.37 -6.53 13.30
N GLY A 140 4.02 -7.80 13.56
CA GLY A 140 4.47 -8.54 14.73
C GLY A 140 4.06 -7.86 16.04
N THR A 141 5.03 -7.36 16.81
CA THR A 141 4.80 -6.71 18.11
C THR A 141 4.50 -5.22 18.03
N ILE A 142 4.63 -4.60 16.85
CA ILE A 142 4.37 -3.18 16.64
C ILE A 142 3.08 -2.95 15.85
N ARG A 143 2.79 -1.70 15.49
CA ARG A 143 1.58 -1.34 14.74
C ARG A 143 1.87 -1.34 13.24
N ALA A 144 0.92 -1.83 12.46
CA ALA A 144 0.87 -1.58 11.02
C ALA A 144 0.15 -0.25 10.81
N VAL A 145 0.79 0.66 10.10
CA VAL A 145 0.22 1.97 9.76
C VAL A 145 0.23 2.08 8.24
N ILE A 146 -0.95 2.25 7.66
CA ILE A 146 -1.11 2.64 6.26
C ILE A 146 -1.43 4.14 6.28
N GLU A 147 -0.49 4.94 5.80
CA GLU A 147 -0.60 6.39 5.83
C GLU A 147 -0.63 6.97 4.42
N ALA A 148 -1.69 7.73 4.13
CA ALA A 148 -1.79 8.53 2.92
C ALA A 148 -1.41 9.97 3.27
N ARG A 149 -0.30 10.47 2.74
CA ARG A 149 0.20 11.83 2.99
C ARG A 149 0.10 12.66 1.71
N THR A 150 -0.28 13.92 1.85
CA THR A 150 -0.23 14.92 0.78
C THR A 150 0.35 16.22 1.32
N SER A 151 0.96 17.02 0.45
CA SER A 151 1.37 18.40 0.73
C SER A 151 0.49 19.44 0.02
N ASN A 152 -0.67 19.02 -0.50
CA ASN A 152 -1.59 19.86 -1.26
C ASN A 152 -2.99 19.93 -0.61
N THR A 153 -3.84 20.79 -1.16
CA THR A 153 -5.19 21.07 -0.65
C THR A 153 -6.23 19.99 -0.98
N LEU A 154 -5.92 19.06 -1.88
CA LEU A 154 -6.87 18.02 -2.32
C LEU A 154 -6.96 16.83 -1.35
N GLY A 155 -6.07 16.75 -0.36
CA GLY A 155 -6.06 15.65 0.61
C GLY A 155 -5.45 14.36 0.03
N ALA A 156 -5.21 13.40 0.90
CA ALA A 156 -4.81 12.05 0.52
C ALA A 156 -6.01 11.10 0.73
N ALA A 157 -6.19 10.13 -0.16
CA ALA A 157 -7.36 9.25 -0.16
C ALA A 157 -6.96 7.78 -0.07
N LEU A 158 -7.69 7.03 0.76
CA LEU A 158 -7.77 5.57 0.65
C LEU A 158 -9.00 5.24 -0.17
N VAL A 159 -8.79 4.68 -1.36
CA VAL A 159 -9.87 4.36 -2.30
C VAL A 159 -10.12 2.86 -2.30
N ILE A 160 -11.30 2.45 -1.81
CA ILE A 160 -11.78 1.07 -1.89
C ILE A 160 -12.80 0.99 -3.01
N LYS A 161 -12.42 0.32 -4.09
CA LYS A 161 -13.25 0.15 -5.29
C LYS A 161 -13.52 -1.32 -5.55
N GLN A 162 -14.70 -1.57 -6.08
CA GLN A 162 -15.08 -2.86 -6.59
C GLN A 162 -15.16 -2.85 -8.11
N PHE A 163 -14.59 -3.88 -8.74
CA PHE A 163 -14.43 -3.94 -10.20
C PHE A 163 -15.43 -4.88 -10.91
N MET A 164 -16.45 -5.40 -10.21
CA MET A 164 -17.49 -6.20 -10.86
C MET A 164 -18.62 -5.30 -11.40
N THR A 165 -19.28 -5.70 -12.49
CA THR A 165 -20.30 -4.88 -13.18
C THR A 165 -21.74 -5.39 -13.07
N ALA A 166 -21.99 -6.61 -12.60
CA ALA A 166 -23.33 -7.19 -12.67
C ALA A 166 -23.67 -8.13 -11.49
N SER A 167 -23.83 -7.60 -10.28
CA SER A 167 -24.52 -8.36 -9.23
C SER A 167 -25.46 -7.46 -8.44
N THR A 168 -26.63 -8.01 -8.11
CA THR A 168 -27.47 -7.52 -7.01
C THR A 168 -26.79 -7.85 -5.68
N ASP A 169 -27.04 -7.03 -4.66
CA ASP A 169 -26.52 -7.07 -3.29
C ASP A 169 -25.02 -7.36 -3.10
N ARG A 170 -24.20 -6.32 -3.16
CA ARG A 170 -22.73 -6.44 -3.20
C ARG A 170 -22.02 -5.52 -2.21
N VAL A 171 -20.97 -6.03 -1.58
CA VAL A 171 -20.04 -5.24 -0.75
C VAL A 171 -19.06 -4.51 -1.66
N ILE A 172 -19.08 -3.17 -1.63
CA ILE A 172 -18.11 -2.31 -2.33
C ILE A 172 -16.76 -2.37 -1.62
N GLY A 173 -16.80 -2.29 -0.29
CA GLY A 173 -15.63 -2.22 0.57
C GLY A 173 -16.00 -2.39 2.03
N SER A 174 -15.03 -2.81 2.83
CA SER A 174 -15.23 -3.13 4.24
C SER A 174 -13.98 -2.83 5.06
N LEU A 175 -14.19 -2.28 6.25
CA LEU A 175 -13.22 -2.29 7.35
C LEU A 175 -13.68 -3.32 8.38
N TYR A 176 -12.87 -4.35 8.63
CA TYR A 176 -13.17 -5.40 9.60
C TYR A 176 -12.34 -5.24 10.87
N PHE A 177 -12.99 -5.39 12.02
CA PHE A 177 -12.36 -5.59 13.31
C PHE A 177 -12.49 -7.08 13.66
N VAL A 178 -11.36 -7.77 13.72
CA VAL A 178 -11.29 -9.24 13.74
C VAL A 178 -10.49 -9.69 14.96
N GLU A 179 -11.03 -10.65 15.71
CA GLU A 179 -10.35 -11.28 16.84
C GLU A 179 -9.39 -12.39 16.39
N THR A 180 -8.58 -12.86 17.34
CA THR A 180 -7.70 -14.03 17.13
C THR A 180 -8.55 -15.21 16.64
N GLY A 181 -8.18 -15.80 15.50
CA GLY A 181 -8.94 -16.89 14.85
C GLY A 181 -9.82 -16.44 13.67
N GLY A 182 -9.79 -15.17 13.28
CA GLY A 182 -10.35 -14.71 12.00
C GLY A 182 -11.84 -14.35 12.03
N THR A 183 -12.48 -14.36 13.21
CA THR A 183 -13.89 -13.99 13.35
C THR A 183 -14.04 -12.47 13.44
N ALA A 184 -14.80 -11.88 12.52
CA ALA A 184 -15.12 -10.45 12.56
C ALA A 184 -16.11 -10.15 13.71
N VAL A 185 -15.70 -9.33 14.67
CA VAL A 185 -16.53 -8.90 15.80
C VAL A 185 -17.27 -7.60 15.53
N ALA A 186 -16.72 -6.75 14.66
CA ALA A 186 -17.36 -5.55 14.16
C ALA A 186 -16.89 -5.23 12.75
N SER A 187 -17.68 -4.43 12.02
CA SER A 187 -17.28 -3.96 10.70
C SER A 187 -18.00 -2.68 10.29
N ILE A 188 -17.36 -1.91 9.41
CA ILE A 188 -17.98 -0.81 8.66
C ILE A 188 -17.99 -1.24 7.20
N VAL A 189 -19.16 -1.23 6.56
CA VAL A 189 -19.33 -1.83 5.24
C VAL A 189 -20.15 -0.90 4.35
N ALA A 190 -19.62 -0.61 3.15
CA ALA A 190 -20.38 0.02 2.09
C ALA A 190 -20.97 -1.08 1.20
N ARG A 191 -22.29 -1.11 1.05
CA ARG A 191 -23.00 -2.12 0.23
C ARG A 191 -23.86 -1.46 -0.82
N HIS A 192 -24.14 -2.20 -1.88
CA HIS A 192 -24.95 -1.76 -3.00
C HIS A 192 -25.98 -2.87 -3.32
N PRO A 193 -27.29 -2.64 -3.07
CA PRO A 193 -28.31 -3.70 -3.10
C PRO A 193 -28.76 -4.11 -4.51
N SER A 194 -28.58 -3.23 -5.50
CA SER A 194 -29.02 -3.44 -6.89
C SER A 194 -27.85 -3.23 -7.87
N ALA A 195 -28.02 -3.40 -9.18
CA ALA A 195 -27.05 -2.87 -10.15
C ALA A 195 -27.24 -1.36 -10.41
N THR A 196 -28.31 -0.75 -9.89
CA THR A 196 -28.69 0.65 -10.14
C THR A 196 -27.87 1.63 -9.32
N ALA A 197 -27.10 2.50 -10.00
CA ALA A 197 -26.32 3.55 -9.35
C ALA A 197 -27.16 4.39 -8.37
N GLY A 198 -26.55 4.78 -7.24
CA GLY A 198 -27.19 5.63 -6.24
C GLY A 198 -28.05 4.90 -5.21
N GLN A 199 -27.98 3.56 -5.13
CA GLN A 199 -28.62 2.79 -4.06
C GLN A 199 -27.65 2.32 -2.97
N ALA A 200 -26.38 2.76 -3.03
CA ALA A 200 -25.39 2.39 -2.03
C ALA A 200 -25.78 2.90 -0.64
N TYR A 201 -25.48 2.12 0.39
CA TYR A 201 -25.68 2.49 1.78
C TYR A 201 -24.47 2.08 2.62
N LEU A 202 -24.29 2.76 3.75
CA LEU A 202 -23.23 2.50 4.71
C LEU A 202 -23.80 1.82 5.94
N GLN A 203 -23.12 0.81 6.45
CA GLN A 203 -23.54 0.07 7.64
C GLN A 203 -22.43 -0.02 8.68
N PHE A 204 -22.85 0.02 9.94
CA PHE A 204 -22.03 -0.32 11.10
C PHE A 204 -22.61 -1.59 11.72
N LEU A 205 -21.78 -2.63 11.82
CA LEU A 205 -22.18 -3.92 12.34
C LEU A 205 -21.39 -4.28 13.59
N THR A 206 -22.08 -4.88 14.56
CA THR A 206 -21.46 -5.57 15.71
C THR A 206 -22.05 -6.95 15.85
N SER A 207 -21.20 -7.95 16.11
CA SER A 207 -21.61 -9.36 16.17
C SER A 207 -22.42 -9.78 14.94
N GLN A 208 -21.96 -9.36 13.75
CA GLN A 208 -22.61 -9.59 12.44
C GLN A 208 -24.04 -9.05 12.31
N THR A 209 -24.48 -8.21 13.25
CA THR A 209 -25.80 -7.56 13.24
C THR A 209 -25.64 -6.10 12.87
N GLU A 210 -26.44 -5.62 11.93
CA GLU A 210 -26.51 -4.20 11.61
C GLU A 210 -27.07 -3.40 12.78
N ARG A 211 -26.30 -2.42 13.24
CA ARG A 211 -26.69 -1.53 14.35
C ARG A 211 -27.05 -0.14 13.85
N ILE A 212 -26.30 0.37 12.87
CA ILE A 212 -26.52 1.68 12.27
C ILE A 212 -26.44 1.56 10.75
N ARG A 213 -27.36 2.21 10.06
CA ARG A 213 -27.38 2.37 8.60
C ARG A 213 -27.41 3.85 8.24
N VAL A 214 -26.70 4.23 7.17
CA VAL A 214 -27.03 5.42 6.37
C VAL A 214 -27.51 4.93 5.02
N ASP A 215 -28.80 5.11 4.72
CA ASP A 215 -29.38 4.63 3.48
C ASP A 215 -28.96 5.49 2.27
N ALA A 216 -29.39 5.08 1.08
CA ALA A 216 -29.09 5.77 -0.17
C ALA A 216 -29.68 7.19 -0.27
N SER A 217 -30.72 7.49 0.52
CA SER A 217 -31.34 8.80 0.60
C SER A 217 -30.70 9.70 1.67
N GLY A 218 -29.70 9.19 2.41
CA GLY A 218 -29.01 9.90 3.48
C GLY A 218 -29.68 9.77 4.85
N ASN A 219 -30.70 8.94 4.99
CA ASN A 219 -31.38 8.72 6.28
C ASN A 219 -30.55 7.79 7.17
N VAL A 220 -30.47 8.13 8.45
CA VAL A 220 -29.77 7.36 9.48
C VAL A 220 -30.77 6.50 10.25
N GLY A 221 -30.62 5.19 10.16
CA GLY A 221 -31.36 4.21 10.97
C GLY A 221 -30.49 3.66 12.08
N ILE A 222 -30.99 3.66 13.32
CA ILE A 222 -30.39 2.95 14.46
C ILE A 222 -31.34 1.83 14.86
N GLY A 223 -30.88 0.58 14.75
CA GLY A 223 -31.71 -0.62 14.98
C GLY A 223 -32.76 -0.90 13.90
N THR A 224 -32.77 -0.17 12.78
CA THR A 224 -33.65 -0.39 11.63
C THR A 224 -32.86 -0.33 10.32
N THR A 225 -33.31 -1.09 9.34
CA THR A 225 -32.72 -1.16 7.99
C THR A 225 -33.46 -0.31 6.97
N THR A 226 -34.64 0.20 7.32
CA THR A 226 -35.52 1.00 6.47
C THR A 226 -35.96 2.28 7.22
N PRO A 227 -35.03 3.22 7.47
CA PRO A 227 -35.39 4.48 8.09
C PRO A 227 -36.40 5.25 7.22
N GLN A 228 -37.44 5.80 7.84
CA GLN A 228 -38.50 6.57 7.17
C GLN A 228 -38.31 8.10 7.28
N SER A 229 -37.31 8.53 8.03
CA SER A 229 -36.94 9.93 8.30
C SER A 229 -35.43 10.06 8.39
N LEU A 230 -34.91 11.30 8.31
CA LEU A 230 -33.46 11.57 8.32
C LEU A 230 -32.74 10.93 9.52
N LEU A 231 -33.42 10.82 10.66
CA LEU A 231 -33.00 10.00 11.78
C LEU A 231 -34.20 9.17 12.25
N GLN A 232 -34.02 7.85 12.37
CA GLN A 232 -34.97 6.94 13.01
C GLN A 232 -34.24 6.00 13.97
N VAL A 233 -34.70 5.93 15.23
CA VAL A 233 -34.23 4.98 16.23
C VAL A 233 -35.34 3.95 16.46
N ALA A 234 -35.11 2.70 16.06
CA ALA A 234 -36.02 1.58 16.29
C ALA A 234 -35.75 0.95 17.66
N SER A 235 -36.20 1.66 18.70
CA SER A 235 -36.20 1.24 20.09
C SER A 235 -37.49 1.72 20.74
N ASN A 236 -37.81 1.21 21.92
CA ASN A 236 -38.94 1.71 22.71
C ASN A 236 -38.68 3.10 23.29
N TYR A 237 -37.41 3.50 23.40
CA TYR A 237 -37.01 4.79 23.97
C TYR A 237 -35.63 5.23 23.45
N ILE A 238 -35.41 6.54 23.50
CA ILE A 238 -34.09 7.17 23.38
C ILE A 238 -33.69 7.62 24.78
N GLN A 239 -32.57 7.11 25.29
CA GLN A 239 -32.06 7.51 26.60
C GLN A 239 -31.21 8.77 26.43
N PHE A 240 -31.66 9.88 27.01
CA PHE A 240 -30.84 11.08 27.17
C PHE A 240 -30.03 10.98 28.47
N PRO A 241 -28.84 11.61 28.53
CA PRO A 241 -28.10 11.71 29.79
C PRO A 241 -28.93 12.47 30.85
N ALA A 242 -28.59 12.30 32.12
CA ALA A 242 -29.17 13.12 33.17
C ALA A 242 -28.71 14.58 32.99
N ILE A 243 -29.63 15.46 32.59
CA ILE A 243 -29.39 16.88 32.45
C ILE A 243 -30.08 17.56 33.62
N SER A 244 -29.29 18.22 34.46
CA SER A 244 -29.74 18.97 35.64
C SER A 244 -29.26 20.41 35.65
N GLY A 245 -30.03 21.34 36.23
CA GLY A 245 -29.60 22.74 36.42
C GLY A 245 -30.62 23.81 36.00
N ALA A 246 -30.19 24.95 35.47
CA ALA A 246 -31.10 26.03 35.02
C ALA A 246 -31.64 25.76 33.60
N ALA A 247 -32.80 26.35 33.25
CA ALA A 247 -33.39 26.23 31.92
C ALA A 247 -32.36 26.50 30.79
N PRO A 248 -32.52 25.91 29.59
CA PRO A 248 -31.60 26.13 28.48
C PRO A 248 -31.37 27.63 28.22
N ALA A 249 -30.14 28.00 27.83
CA ALA A 249 -29.79 29.40 27.65
C ALA A 249 -30.65 30.05 26.55
N ALA A 250 -31.11 31.28 26.79
CA ALA A 250 -31.97 31.97 25.83
C ALA A 250 -31.28 32.18 24.46
N VAL A 251 -29.95 32.34 24.44
CA VAL A 251 -29.15 32.49 23.21
C VAL A 251 -29.14 31.23 22.33
N ASP A 252 -29.48 30.06 22.87
CA ASP A 252 -29.61 28.83 22.09
C ASP A 252 -30.99 28.71 21.41
N CYS A 253 -31.85 29.71 21.61
CA CYS A 253 -33.17 29.85 21.01
C CYS A 253 -33.56 31.33 20.85
N ASP A 254 -32.80 32.07 20.06
CA ASP A 254 -33.06 33.48 19.75
C ASP A 254 -33.21 33.77 18.25
N ALA A 255 -32.93 32.79 17.38
CA ALA A 255 -33.03 32.94 15.93
C ALA A 255 -33.97 31.91 15.27
N THR A 256 -34.59 32.30 14.16
CA THR A 256 -35.54 31.44 13.41
C THR A 256 -34.93 30.10 12.98
N ALA A 257 -33.63 30.08 12.64
CA ALA A 257 -32.92 28.86 12.23
C ALA A 257 -32.77 27.82 13.36
N GLU A 258 -33.08 28.20 14.60
CA GLU A 258 -32.95 27.38 15.80
C GLU A 258 -34.27 26.73 16.21
N ALA A 259 -35.37 27.15 15.59
CA ALA A 259 -36.68 26.56 15.83
C ALA A 259 -36.65 25.03 15.63
N GLY A 260 -37.24 24.30 16.57
CA GLY A 260 -37.24 22.84 16.57
C GLY A 260 -36.07 22.19 17.32
N ARG A 261 -35.09 22.96 17.84
CA ARG A 261 -34.16 22.43 18.85
C ARG A 261 -34.95 21.90 20.05
N MET A 262 -34.53 20.75 20.57
CA MET A 262 -35.18 20.09 21.70
C MET A 262 -34.15 19.80 22.78
N VAL A 263 -34.50 20.09 24.03
CA VAL A 263 -33.74 19.66 25.21
C VAL A 263 -34.67 18.83 26.08
N VAL A 264 -34.25 17.61 26.41
CA VAL A 264 -34.92 16.77 27.39
C VAL A 264 -34.11 16.78 28.67
N ARG A 265 -34.72 17.24 29.76
CA ARG A 265 -34.14 17.28 31.09
C ARG A 265 -34.68 16.16 31.96
N THR A 266 -33.93 15.84 33.00
CA THR A 266 -34.27 14.78 33.95
C THR A 266 -34.61 15.31 35.34
N ASP A 267 -34.66 16.63 35.50
CA ASP A 267 -34.95 17.34 36.75
C ASP A 267 -35.80 18.60 36.50
N GLY A 268 -36.41 19.10 37.58
CA GLY A 268 -37.22 20.31 37.55
C GLY A 268 -38.70 20.07 37.27
N ALA A 269 -39.45 21.16 37.09
CA ALA A 269 -40.89 21.14 36.86
C ALA A 269 -41.27 20.88 35.39
N ALA A 270 -40.35 21.14 34.46
CA ALA A 270 -40.50 20.88 33.03
C ALA A 270 -39.31 20.05 32.54
N ASN A 271 -39.61 18.95 31.87
CA ASN A 271 -38.62 17.98 31.40
C ASN A 271 -38.41 18.06 29.89
N LEU A 272 -39.23 18.82 29.17
CA LEU A 272 -39.10 19.01 27.73
C LEU A 272 -39.09 20.49 27.38
N TYR A 273 -38.03 20.94 26.70
CA TYR A 273 -37.93 22.27 26.14
C TYR A 273 -37.87 22.18 24.61
N ILE A 274 -38.70 22.95 23.92
CA ILE A 274 -38.72 23.06 22.46
C ILE A 274 -38.50 24.52 22.08
N CYS A 275 -37.52 24.77 21.23
CA CYS A 275 -37.23 26.11 20.75
C CYS A 275 -38.25 26.57 19.69
N ALA A 276 -38.83 27.75 19.88
CA ALA A 276 -39.72 28.40 18.91
C ALA A 276 -39.01 29.44 18.02
N GLY A 277 -37.67 29.41 17.97
CA GLY A 277 -36.84 30.41 17.30
C GLY A 277 -36.85 31.73 18.07
N VAL A 278 -37.17 32.85 17.41
CA VAL A 278 -37.25 34.18 18.05
C VAL A 278 -38.24 34.27 19.22
N GLY A 279 -39.15 33.29 19.35
CA GLY A 279 -40.09 33.17 20.47
C GLY A 279 -39.51 32.56 21.74
N GLY A 280 -38.24 32.12 21.73
CA GLY A 280 -37.60 31.50 22.88
C GLY A 280 -38.03 30.05 23.15
N TRP A 281 -37.63 29.55 24.32
CA TRP A 281 -37.92 28.19 24.76
C TRP A 281 -39.36 28.03 25.26
N ILE A 282 -40.05 27.00 24.78
CA ILE A 282 -41.33 26.53 25.30
C ILE A 282 -41.06 25.28 26.16
N SER A 283 -41.49 25.27 27.42
CA SER A 283 -41.26 24.17 28.36
C SER A 283 -42.53 23.39 28.68
N LYS A 284 -42.42 22.07 28.85
CA LYS A 284 -43.49 21.17 29.29
C LYS A 284 -42.99 20.17 30.33
#